data_AF-A0A3D1HIL4-F1
#
_entry.id   AF-A0A3D1HIL4-F1
#
_cell.length_a   1.000
_cell.length_b   1.000
_cell.length_c   1.000
_cell.angle_alpha   90.00
_cell.angle_beta   90.00
_cell.angle_gamma   90.00
#
_symmetry.space_group_name_H-M   'P 1'
#
loop_
_entity.id
_entity.type
_entity.pdbx_description
1 polymer ?
#
loop_
_entity_poly.entity_id
_entity_poly.type
_entity_poly.pdbx_seq_one_letter_code
_entity_poly.pdbx_strand_id
1 'polypeptide(L)' 'AVAFQWIFNFIVSSTFVPMFNMHLTEGDDFGHWFTYGLYGVICILAALFVWKLVPETKGKSLEDMSKLWRKE' A
#
# COMPACT_ATOMS: atom_id res chain seq x y z
N ALA A 1 4.26 -7.14 13.63
CA ALA A 1 2.98 -6.77 12.97
C ALA A 1 2.54 -5.37 13.36
N VAL A 2 2.28 -5.11 14.65
CA VAL A 2 1.75 -3.81 15.12
C VAL A 2 2.70 -2.63 14.82
N ALA A 3 3.99 -2.73 15.13
CA ALA A 3 4.95 -1.65 14.85
C ALA A 3 5.01 -1.23 13.36
N PHE A 4 4.99 -2.20 12.44
CA PHE A 4 4.95 -1.93 11.00
C PHE A 4 3.64 -1.23 10.59
N GLN A 5 2.50 -1.69 11.11
CA GLN A 5 1.21 -1.04 10.88
C GLN A 5 1.23 0.44 11.30
N TRP A 6 1.78 0.74 12.47
CA TRP A 6 1.88 2.12 12.98
C TRP A 6 2.81 3.00 12.14
N ILE A 7 3.95 2.47 11.73
CA ILE A 7 4.90 3.19 10.87
C ILE A 7 4.25 3.54 9.52
N PHE A 8 3.59 2.58 8.87
CA PHE A 8 2.91 2.84 7.60
C PHE A 8 1.75 3.83 7.77
N ASN A 9 0.98 3.72 8.86
CA ASN A 9 -0.09 4.68 9.15
C ASN A 9 0.45 6.10 9.37
N PHE A 10 1.57 6.23 10.09
CA PHE A 10 2.25 7.51 10.31
C PHE A 10 2.78 8.11 8.99
N ILE A 11 3.44 7.30 8.15
CA ILE A 11 3.95 7.75 6.83
C ILE A 11 2.79 8.23 5.95
N VAL A 12 1.71 7.46 5.85
CA VAL A 12 0.54 7.84 5.03
C VAL A 12 -0.11 9.11 5.57
N SER A 13 -0.39 9.19 6.87
CA SER A 13 -0.98 10.40 7.47
C SER A 13 -0.09 11.64 7.33
N SER A 14 1.22 11.50 7.56
CA SER A 14 2.17 12.62 7.48
C SER A 14 2.41 13.10 6.05
N THR A 15 2.34 12.21 5.05
CA THR A 15 2.51 12.58 3.64
C THR A 15 1.22 13.06 2.98
N PHE A 16 0.05 12.69 3.52
CA PHE A 16 -1.24 13.07 2.94
C PHE A 16 -1.49 14.59 2.97
N VAL A 17 -1.36 15.25 4.12
CA VAL A 17 -1.66 16.70 4.27
C VAL A 17 -0.74 17.61 3.42
N PRO A 18 0.59 17.39 3.36
CA PRO A 18 1.48 18.17 2.50
C PRO A 18 1.19 17.99 1.00
N MET A 19 0.84 16.76 0.59
CA MET A 19 0.60 16.43 -0.82
C MET A 19 -0.78 16.92 -1.28
N PHE A 20 -1.77 16.89 -0.39
CA PHE A 20 -3.12 17.39 -0.61
C PHE A 20 -3.16 18.92 -0.72
N ASN A 21 -2.43 19.64 0.15
CA ASN A 21 -2.32 21.09 0.11
C ASN A 21 -1.27 21.61 -0.89
N MET A 22 -0.71 20.74 -1.74
CA MET A 22 0.27 21.16 -2.74
C MET A 22 -0.42 21.96 -3.85
N HIS A 23 -0.22 23.28 -3.86
CA HIS A 23 -0.71 24.17 -4.90
C HIS A 23 0.48 24.59 -5.77
N LEU A 24 0.45 24.26 -7.07
CA LEU A 24 1.49 24.66 -8.03
C LEU A 24 1.32 26.10 -8.52
N THR A 25 0.12 26.66 -8.39
CA THR A 25 -0.24 28.05 -8.71
C THR A 25 -1.36 28.46 -7.76
N GLU A 26 -1.44 29.75 -7.39
CA GLU A 26 -2.50 30.26 -6.50
C GLU A 26 -3.88 29.98 -7.12
N GLY A 27 -4.64 29.06 -6.50
CA GLY A 27 -5.98 28.66 -6.95
C GLY A 27 -6.08 27.30 -7.66
N ASP A 28 -4.99 26.55 -7.83
CA ASP A 28 -5.01 25.24 -8.49
C ASP A 28 -5.24 24.06 -7.51
N ASP A 29 -6.24 23.23 -7.80
CA ASP A 29 -6.55 21.95 -7.12
C ASP A 29 -5.59 20.79 -7.49
N PHE A 30 -4.37 21.09 -7.96
CA PHE A 30 -3.44 20.08 -8.45
C PHE A 30 -3.07 19.06 -7.36
N GLY A 31 -2.91 19.50 -6.10
CA GLY A 31 -2.62 18.64 -4.96
C GLY A 31 -3.67 17.57 -4.72
N HIS A 32 -4.95 17.87 -4.99
CA HIS A 32 -6.04 16.89 -4.89
C HIS A 32 -5.89 15.78 -5.92
N TRP A 33 -5.79 16.15 -7.21
CA TRP A 33 -5.70 15.17 -8.30
C TRP A 33 -4.43 14.33 -8.19
N PHE A 34 -3.30 14.95 -7.85
CA PHE A 34 -2.03 14.26 -7.66
C PHE A 34 -2.08 13.29 -6.48
N THR A 35 -2.65 13.70 -5.34
CA THR A 35 -2.76 12.84 -4.16
C THR A 35 -3.63 11.62 -4.44
N TYR A 36 -4.85 11.80 -4.95
CA TYR A 36 -5.74 10.69 -5.25
C TYR A 36 -5.19 9.79 -6.36
N GLY A 37 -4.56 10.38 -7.38
CA GLY A 37 -3.91 9.63 -8.46
C GLY A 37 -2.77 8.76 -7.95
N LEU A 38 -1.86 9.31 -7.15
CA LEU A 38 -0.73 8.58 -6.58
C LEU A 38 -1.19 7.41 -5.70
N TYR A 39 -2.10 7.67 -4.76
CA TYR A 39 -2.64 6.63 -3.88
C TYR A 39 -3.41 5.55 -4.67
N GLY A 40 -4.17 5.94 -5.69
CA GLY A 40 -4.84 5.01 -6.60
C GLY A 40 -3.88 4.08 -7.34
N VAL A 41 -2.78 4.62 -7.87
CA VAL A 41 -1.73 3.83 -8.53
C VAL A 41 -1.07 2.86 -7.54
N ILE A 42 -0.78 3.32 -6.32
CA ILE A 42 -0.21 2.47 -5.26
C ILE A 42 -1.16 1.31 -4.92
N CYS A 43 -2.49 1.57 -4.84
CA CYS A 43 -3.48 0.51 -4.64
C CYS A 43 -3.50 -0.52 -5.77
N ILE A 44 -3.38 -0.09 -7.03
CA ILE A 44 -3.32 -1.00 -8.18
C ILE A 44 -2.04 -1.84 -8.14
N LEU A 45 -0.90 -1.23 -7.86
CA LEU A 45 0.38 -1.94 -7.69
C LEU A 45 0.31 -2.97 -6.55
N ALA A 46 -0.30 -2.60 -5.43
CA ALA A 46 -0.53 -3.52 -4.31
C ALA A 46 -1.44 -4.67 -4.71
N ALA A 47 -2.53 -4.41 -5.46
CA ALA A 47 -3.42 -5.44 -5.97
C ALA A 47 -2.69 -6.42 -6.92
N LEU A 48 -1.86 -5.91 -7.83
CA LEU A 48 -1.04 -6.74 -8.73
C LEU A 48 0.00 -7.56 -7.95
N PHE A 49 0.63 -6.96 -6.94
CA PHE A 49 1.60 -7.64 -6.07
C PHE A 49 0.93 -8.79 -5.31
N VAL A 50 -0.22 -8.52 -4.68
CA VAL A 50 -0.99 -9.54 -3.97
C VAL A 50 -1.41 -10.65 -4.94
N TRP A 51 -1.91 -10.30 -6.13
CA TRP A 51 -2.35 -11.28 -7.10
C TRP A 51 -1.23 -12.20 -7.63
N LYS A 52 -0.01 -11.67 -7.79
CA LYS A 52 1.14 -12.45 -8.32
C LYS A 52 1.99 -13.14 -7.26
N LEU A 53 2.22 -12.50 -6.11
CA LEU A 53 3.18 -12.98 -5.09
C LEU A 53 2.52 -13.59 -3.86
N VAL A 54 1.25 -13.31 -3.58
CA VAL A 54 0.57 -13.89 -2.42
C VAL A 54 -0.25 -15.10 -2.89
N PRO A 55 0.28 -16.33 -2.78
CA PRO A 55 -0.51 -17.52 -3.06
C PRO A 55 -1.71 -17.54 -2.12
N GLU A 56 -2.88 -17.92 -2.64
CA GLU A 56 -4.13 -17.90 -1.91
C GLU A 56 -4.01 -18.75 -0.62
N THR A 57 -4.02 -18.08 0.54
CA THR A 57 -3.85 -18.72 1.86
C THR A 57 -5.16 -19.29 2.41
N LYS A 58 -6.27 -19.16 1.65
CA LYS A 58 -7.57 -19.69 2.03
C LYS A 58 -7.55 -21.22 1.98
N GLY A 59 -7.77 -21.85 3.14
CA GLY A 59 -7.98 -23.30 3.26
C GLY A 59 -6.73 -24.14 3.52
N LYS A 60 -5.54 -23.54 3.70
CA LYS A 60 -4.33 -24.29 4.10
C LYS A 60 -4.07 -24.18 5.60
N SER A 61 -3.77 -25.32 6.23
CA SER A 61 -3.21 -25.39 7.59
C SER A 61 -1.86 -24.66 7.63
N LEU A 62 -1.52 -24.02 8.76
CA LEU A 62 -0.24 -23.35 8.99
C LEU A 62 0.97 -24.26 8.69
N GLU A 63 0.80 -25.58 8.81
CA GLU A 63 1.80 -26.60 8.52
C GLU A 63 2.18 -26.67 7.02
N ASP A 64 1.22 -26.49 6.11
CA ASP A 64 1.45 -26.52 4.65
C ASP A 64 2.08 -25.23 4.11
N MET A 65 1.92 -24.10 4.82
CA MET A 65 2.61 -22.86 4.48
C MET A 65 4.12 -22.96 4.74
N SER A 66 4.54 -23.79 5.70
CA SER A 66 5.97 -24.04 5.98
C SER A 66 6.68 -24.83 4.87
N LYS A 67 5.96 -25.73 4.18
CA LYS A 67 6.48 -26.49 3.03
C LYS A 67 6.64 -25.65 1.77
N LEU A 68 5.88 -24.57 1.61
CA LEU A 68 6.01 -23.62 0.49
C LEU A 68 7.32 -22.80 0.56
N TRP A 69 7.88 -22.61 1.76
CA TRP A 69 9.09 -21.82 1.99
C TRP A 69 10.34 -22.67 2.28
N ARG A 70 10.18 -23.95 2.62
CA ARG A 70 11.31 -24.88 2.81
C ARG A 70 11.60 -25.59 1.50
N LYS A 71 12.64 -25.13 0.81
CA LYS A 71 13.22 -25.75 -0.38
C LYS A 71 14.05 -26.96 0.09
N GLU A 72 13.42 -28.13 0.15
CA GLU A 72 14.14 -29.39 -0.08
C GLU A 72 14.05 -29.67 -1.58
#